data_AF-A0A358KMW0-F1
#
_entry.id   AF-A0A358KMW0-F1
#
_cell.length_a   1.000
_cell.length_b   1.000
_cell.length_c   1.000
_cell.angle_alpha   90.00
_cell.angle_beta   90.00
_cell.angle_gamma   90.00
#
_symmetry.space_group_name_H-M   'P 1'
#
loop_
_entity.id
_entity.type
_entity.pdbx_description
1 polymer ?
#
loop_
_entity_poly.entity_id
_entity_poly.type
_entity_poly.pdbx_seq_one_letter_code
_entity_poly.pdbx_strand_id
1 'polypeptide(L)'
;MSIQCDIKSMTDQFNRLEGQISGIGRMIEAKRDCEDIIQQIIAARSSLERLGKLLLEAEANGCFDGGTTSEEKVKKLEHTVSQLFKITS
;
A
#
# COMPACT_ATOMS: atom_id res chain seq x y z
N MET A 1 -17.24 -19.56 10.06
CA MET A 1 -16.36 -18.51 10.59
C MET A 1 -16.36 -17.40 9.57
N SER A 2 -16.94 -16.24 9.88
CA SER A 2 -17.05 -15.16 8.90
C SER A 2 -15.65 -14.57 8.69
N ILE A 3 -15.12 -14.74 7.49
CA ILE A 3 -13.89 -14.11 7.03
C ILE A 3 -14.15 -12.60 7.05
N GLN A 4 -13.63 -11.90 8.05
CA GLN A 4 -13.80 -10.45 8.17
C GLN A 4 -12.73 -9.76 7.33
N CYS A 5 -13.09 -9.46 6.09
CA CYS A 5 -12.25 -8.71 5.17
C CYS A 5 -12.63 -7.24 5.20
N ASP A 6 -11.72 -6.41 5.71
CA ASP A 6 -11.91 -4.97 5.68
C ASP A 6 -11.50 -4.38 4.32
N ILE A 7 -12.25 -4.78 3.28
CA ILE A 7 -12.08 -4.25 1.92
C ILE A 7 -12.20 -2.73 1.92
N LYS A 8 -13.11 -2.19 2.75
CA LYS A 8 -13.34 -0.76 2.87
C LYS A 8 -12.08 -0.02 3.33
N SER A 9 -11.39 -0.50 4.35
CA SER A 9 -10.14 0.11 4.84
C SER A 9 -9.05 0.15 3.77
N MET A 10 -8.92 -0.92 2.98
CA MET A 10 -7.98 -0.96 1.85
C MET A 10 -8.35 0.03 0.75
N THR A 11 -9.63 0.10 0.38
CA THR A 11 -10.12 1.07 -0.61
C THR A 11 -9.97 2.51 -0.12
N ASP A 12 -10.28 2.80 1.14
CA ASP A 12 -10.09 4.11 1.75
C ASP A 12 -8.60 4.52 1.77
N GLN A 13 -7.69 3.56 2.04
CA GLN A 13 -6.25 3.79 1.97
C GLN A 13 -5.77 4.05 0.54
N PHE A 14 -6.30 3.32 -0.44
CA PHE A 14 -6.01 3.54 -1.86
C PHE A 14 -6.47 4.93 -2.33
N ASN A 15 -7.70 5.34 -1.99
CA ASN A 15 -8.23 6.66 -2.37
C ASN A 15 -7.39 7.81 -1.79
N ARG A 16 -6.90 7.67 -0.56
CA ARG A 16 -5.96 8.64 0.03
C ARG A 16 -4.67 8.72 -0.77
N LEU A 17 -4.15 7.57 -1.20
CA LEU A 17 -2.91 7.46 -1.96
C LEU A 17 -3.04 8.11 -3.33
N GLU A 18 -4.15 7.85 -4.03
CA GLU A 18 -4.47 8.52 -5.30
C GLU A 18 -4.46 10.04 -5.16
N GLY A 19 -5.08 10.56 -4.08
CA GLY A 19 -5.05 11.98 -3.74
C GLY A 19 -3.64 12.53 -3.53
N GLN A 20 -2.77 11.78 -2.85
CA GLN A 20 -1.36 12.14 -2.64
C GLN A 20 -0.59 12.20 -3.98
N ILE A 21 -0.74 11.18 -4.83
CA ILE A 21 -0.07 11.13 -6.15
C ILE A 21 -0.54 12.28 -7.05
N SER A 22 -1.85 12.53 -7.10
CA SER A 22 -2.40 13.69 -7.81
C SER A 22 -1.89 15.02 -7.25
N GLY A 23 -1.73 15.11 -5.92
CA GLY A 23 -1.11 16.26 -5.25
C GLY A 23 0.33 16.50 -5.70
N ILE A 24 1.16 15.45 -5.73
CA ILE A 24 2.55 15.51 -6.19
C ILE A 24 2.62 16.02 -7.64
N GLY A 25 1.77 15.51 -8.53
CA GLY A 25 1.71 15.98 -9.92
C GLY A 25 1.46 17.49 -10.02
N ARG A 26 0.49 18.01 -9.26
CA ARG A 26 0.21 19.46 -9.18
C ARG A 26 1.38 20.26 -8.62
N MET A 27 2.12 19.72 -7.65
CA MET A 27 3.31 20.39 -7.10
C MET A 27 4.43 20.54 -8.14
N ILE A 28 4.61 19.52 -8.99
CA ILE A 28 5.58 19.54 -10.08
C ILE A 28 5.18 20.59 -11.12
N GLU A 29 3.92 20.61 -11.55
CA GLU A 29 3.39 21.62 -12.49
C GLU A 29 3.54 23.04 -11.95
N ALA A 30 3.29 23.22 -10.64
CA ALA A 30 3.45 24.49 -9.95
C ALA A 30 4.91 24.86 -9.64
N LYS A 31 5.90 24.04 -10.05
CA LYS A 31 7.33 24.24 -9.76
C LYS A 31 7.61 24.53 -8.29
N ARG A 32 6.96 23.78 -7.40
CA ARG A 32 7.22 23.87 -5.96
C ARG A 32 8.65 23.41 -5.64
N ASP A 33 9.08 23.71 -4.42
CA ASP A 33 10.39 23.33 -3.94
C ASP A 33 10.63 21.81 -4.07
N CYS A 34 11.83 21.44 -4.49
CA CYS A 34 12.19 20.04 -4.74
C CYS A 34 12.15 19.21 -3.46
N GLU A 35 12.59 19.78 -2.33
CA GLU A 35 12.56 19.13 -1.03
C GLU A 35 11.13 18.85 -0.60
N ASP A 36 10.23 19.84 -0.75
CA ASP A 36 8.79 19.68 -0.47
C ASP A 36 8.18 18.52 -1.29
N ILE A 37 8.50 18.44 -2.58
CA ILE A 37 8.02 17.37 -3.47
C ILE A 37 8.55 16.02 -3.00
N ILE A 38 9.85 15.92 -2.68
CA ILE A 38 10.46 14.69 -2.18
C ILE A 38 9.81 14.24 -0.86
N GLN A 39 9.53 15.18 0.06
CA GLN A 39 8.82 14.86 1.31
C GLN A 39 7.41 14.29 1.04
N GLN A 40 6.69 14.79 0.05
CA GLN A 40 5.40 14.21 -0.34
C GLN A 40 5.55 12.81 -0.95
N ILE A 41 6.60 12.56 -1.73
CA ILE A 41 6.90 11.22 -2.27
C ILE A 41 7.19 10.24 -1.13
N ILE A 42 7.95 10.66 -0.11
CA ILE A 42 8.21 9.84 1.09
C ILE A 42 6.90 9.52 1.81
N ALA A 43 6.01 10.50 1.99
CA ALA A 43 4.70 10.29 2.61
C ALA A 43 3.79 9.35 1.80
N ALA A 44 3.81 9.46 0.46
CA ALA A 44 3.07 8.55 -0.42
C ALA A 44 3.63 7.12 -0.35
N ARG A 45 4.95 6.97 -0.25
CA ARG A 45 5.60 5.67 -0.04
C ARG A 45 5.15 5.01 1.26
N SER A 46 5.13 5.72 2.38
CA SER A 46 4.61 5.16 3.65
C SER A 46 3.15 4.71 3.54
N SER A 47 2.35 5.38 2.71
CA SER A 47 0.97 4.97 2.43
C SER A 47 0.87 3.73 1.56
N LEU A 48 1.77 3.55 0.58
CA LEU A 48 1.92 2.31 -0.21
C LEU A 48 2.30 1.13 0.69
N GLU A 49 3.28 1.35 1.57
CA GLU A 49 3.75 0.37 2.54
C GLU A 49 2.62 -0.13 3.45
N ARG A 50 1.77 0.78 3.94
CA ARG A 50 0.59 0.43 4.72
C ARG A 50 -0.42 -0.39 3.91
N LEU A 51 -0.69 -0.01 2.66
CA LEU A 51 -1.61 -0.75 1.80
C LEU A 51 -1.10 -2.18 1.52
N GLY A 52 0.20 -2.34 1.29
CA GLY A 52 0.83 -3.67 1.12
C GLY A 52 0.67 -4.57 2.34
N LYS A 53 0.80 -4.02 3.56
CA LYS A 53 0.54 -4.78 4.80
C LYS A 53 -0.92 -5.20 4.93
N LEU A 54 -1.87 -4.30 4.65
CA LEU A 54 -3.30 -4.61 4.72
C LEU A 54 -3.67 -5.72 3.71
N LEU A 55 -3.10 -5.70 2.50
CA LEU A 55 -3.32 -6.75 1.50
C LEU A 55 -2.74 -8.10 1.95
N LEU A 56 -1.55 -8.10 2.56
CA LEU A 56 -0.94 -9.30 3.12
C LEU A 56 -1.81 -9.89 4.26
N GLU A 57 -2.29 -9.05 5.18
CA GLU A 57 -3.20 -9.46 6.25
C GLU A 57 -4.51 -10.01 5.68
N ALA A 58 -5.06 -9.38 4.64
CA ALA A 58 -6.26 -9.85 3.97
C ALA A 58 -6.06 -11.22 3.30
N GLU A 59 -4.93 -11.44 2.62
CA GLU A 59 -4.58 -12.76 2.06
C GLU A 59 -4.44 -13.82 3.16
N ALA A 60 -3.77 -13.50 4.27
CA ALA A 60 -3.62 -14.40 5.41
C ALA A 60 -4.97 -14.79 6.04
N ASN A 61 -5.96 -13.91 5.96
CA ASN A 61 -7.32 -14.15 6.43
C ASN A 61 -8.22 -14.85 5.41
N GLY A 62 -7.74 -15.14 4.19
CA GLY A 62 -8.54 -15.78 3.13
C GLY A 62 -9.54 -14.84 2.48
N CYS A 63 -9.25 -13.54 2.45
CA CYS A 63 -10.13 -12.55 1.86
C CYS A 63 -10.23 -12.61 0.34
N PHE A 64 -9.26 -13.27 -0.29
CA PHE A 64 -9.17 -13.43 -1.73
C PHE A 64 -9.23 -14.93 -2.08
N ASP A 65 -9.41 -15.24 -3.36
CA ASP A 65 -9.45 -16.62 -3.88
C ASP A 65 -10.41 -17.59 -3.14
N GLY A 66 -11.60 -17.10 -2.76
CA GLY A 66 -12.66 -17.93 -2.18
C GLY A 66 -12.33 -18.52 -0.80
N GLY A 67 -11.42 -17.91 -0.03
CA GLY A 67 -11.06 -18.38 1.30
C GLY A 67 -9.92 -19.40 1.33
N THR A 68 -9.30 -19.70 0.18
CA THR A 68 -8.23 -20.70 0.09
C THR A 68 -6.86 -20.06 0.25
N THR A 69 -6.47 -19.82 1.49
CA THR A 69 -5.11 -19.38 1.84
C THR A 69 -4.19 -20.59 1.98
N SER A 70 -3.04 -20.58 1.30
CA SER A 70 -1.95 -21.51 1.59
C SER A 70 -0.80 -20.79 2.27
N GLU A 71 -0.12 -21.48 3.18
CA GLU A 71 1.04 -20.92 3.87
C GLU A 71 2.15 -20.52 2.88
N GLU A 72 2.27 -21.23 1.75
CA GLU A 72 3.17 -20.87 0.65
C GLU A 72 2.78 -19.56 -0.04
N LYS A 73 1.48 -19.31 -0.27
CA LYS A 73 1.00 -18.06 -0.86
C LYS A 73 1.34 -16.89 0.05
N VAL A 74 1.06 -17.00 1.35
CA VAL A 74 1.35 -15.95 2.33
C VAL A 74 2.85 -15.66 2.37
N LYS A 75 3.71 -16.69 2.49
CA LYS A 75 5.18 -16.51 2.48
C LYS A 75 5.69 -15.86 1.19
N LYS A 76 5.10 -16.20 0.04
CA LYS A 76 5.43 -15.57 -1.23
C LYS A 76 5.06 -14.08 -1.23
N LEU A 77 3.87 -13.74 -0.75
CA LEU A 77 3.45 -12.34 -0.62
C LEU A 77 4.30 -11.58 0.40
N GLU A 78 4.63 -12.17 1.55
CA GLU A 78 5.56 -11.59 2.53
C GLU A 78 6.88 -11.21 1.88
N HIS A 79 7.45 -12.11 1.07
CA HIS A 79 8.68 -11.83 0.34
C HIS A 79 8.51 -10.66 -0.63
N THR A 80 7.43 -10.62 -1.41
CA THR A 80 7.15 -9.52 -2.35
C THR A 80 6.93 -8.19 -1.64
N VAL A 81 6.14 -8.18 -0.56
CA VAL A 81 5.89 -6.98 0.26
C VAL A 81 7.18 -6.51 0.93
N SER A 82 8.11 -7.40 1.28
CA SER A 82 9.42 -7.02 1.80
C SER A 82 10.24 -6.17 0.83
N GLN A 83 10.05 -6.34 -0.49
CA GLN A 83 10.77 -5.57 -1.51
C GLN A 83 10.30 -4.10 -1.54
N LEU A 84 9.03 -3.84 -1.21
CA LEU A 84 8.50 -2.47 -1.08
C LEU A 84 9.19 -1.67 0.03
N PHE A 85 9.67 -2.33 1.10
CA PHE A 85 10.28 -1.65 2.24
C PHE A 85 11.79 -1.35 2.08
N LYS A 86 12.47 -1.95 1.10
CA LYS A 86 13.96 -1.98 1.04
C LYS A 86 14.64 -0.71 0.51
N ILE A 87 13.91 0.33 0.10
CA ILE A 87 14.51 1.50 -0.56
C ILE A 87 15.16 2.49 0.43
N THR A 88 14.85 2.43 1.72
CA THR A 88 15.59 3.22 2.73
C THR A 88 16.83 2.44 3.17
N SER A 89 17.96 2.64 2.47
CA SER A 89 19.29 2.43 3.03
C SER A 89 19.76 3.70 3.74
#